data_AF-A0A914CUG8-F1
#
_entry.id   AF-A0A914CUG8-F1
#
_cell.length_a   1.000
_cell.length_b   1.000
_cell.length_c   1.000
_cell.angle_alpha   90.00
_cell.angle_beta   90.00
_cell.angle_gamma   90.00
#
_symmetry.space_group_name_H-M   'P 1'
#
loop_
_entity.id
_entity.type
_entity.pdbx_description
1 polymer ?
#
loop_
_entity_poly.entity_id
_entity_poly.type
_entity_poly.pdbx_seq_one_letter_code
_entity_poly.pdbx_strand_id
1 'polypeptide(L)'
;MRDALASAGRPIVYSIEWDAQYIPKDQWGNINYSFIAQVSNLNRDYYDVSKSWDSIANIIDHFVANQDRFIAIQGPGYWNDPDMIVVGNSDITLDQARVQMSIWSSWSAPLIMSNDLRAMPPGHAEILLNKYVIAVDQDPLGIMARMVNVTGNCNVRPYCQMTFVKPMTPMIKNGTYSYAVAIVNRDTTAH
;
A
#
# COMPACT_ATOMS: atom_id res chain seq x y z
N MET A 1 -25.26 -1.42 -4.50
CA MET A 1 -24.59 -0.18 -5.00
C MET A 1 -23.86 -0.41 -6.31
N ARG A 2 -22.92 -1.38 -6.41
CA ARG A 2 -22.26 -1.77 -7.69
C ARG A 2 -23.20 -1.82 -8.89
N ASP A 3 -24.29 -2.60 -8.77
CA ASP A 3 -25.24 -2.79 -9.89
C ASP A 3 -25.97 -1.51 -10.26
N ALA A 4 -26.26 -0.65 -9.27
CA ALA A 4 -26.87 0.65 -9.51
C ALA A 4 -25.92 1.56 -10.29
N LEU A 5 -24.63 1.61 -9.90
CA LEU A 5 -23.61 2.37 -10.63
C LEU A 5 -23.45 1.86 -12.06
N ALA A 6 -23.41 0.53 -12.26
CA ALA A 6 -23.35 -0.06 -13.59
C ALA A 6 -24.58 0.29 -14.44
N SER A 7 -25.79 0.24 -13.86
CA SER A 7 -27.04 0.55 -14.55
C SER A 7 -27.16 2.01 -15.00
N ALA A 8 -26.43 2.92 -14.35
CA ALA A 8 -26.40 4.33 -14.73
C ALA A 8 -25.64 4.58 -16.06
N GLY A 9 -24.95 3.58 -16.61
CA GLY A 9 -24.31 3.65 -17.93
C GLY A 9 -23.03 4.50 -18.00
N ARG A 10 -22.55 5.01 -16.86
CA ARG A 10 -21.31 5.78 -16.76
C ARG A 10 -20.24 4.94 -16.03
N PRO A 11 -19.02 4.79 -16.59
CA PRO A 11 -17.90 4.23 -15.85
C PRO A 11 -17.55 5.11 -14.64
N ILE A 12 -17.66 4.54 -13.43
CA ILE A 12 -17.38 5.21 -12.16
C ILE A 12 -16.51 4.26 -11.35
N VAL A 13 -15.35 4.72 -10.88
CA VAL A 13 -14.51 3.97 -9.94
C VAL A 13 -15.28 3.77 -8.65
N TYR A 14 -15.39 2.53 -8.19
CA TYR A 14 -16.13 2.20 -6.98
C TYR A 14 -15.17 1.70 -5.89
N SER A 15 -14.84 2.60 -4.97
CA SER A 15 -14.10 2.30 -3.73
C SER A 15 -15.07 1.93 -2.61
N ILE A 16 -14.73 0.90 -1.84
CA ILE A 16 -15.56 0.42 -0.72
C ILE A 16 -14.73 0.25 0.56
N GLU A 17 -15.43 0.23 1.69
CA GLU A 17 -14.85 -0.04 3.01
C GLU A 17 -15.67 -1.15 3.66
N TRP A 18 -15.50 -2.38 3.19
CA TRP A 18 -16.37 -3.48 3.64
C TRP A 18 -15.91 -4.05 4.97
N ASP A 19 -14.61 -4.19 5.18
CA ASP A 19 -14.08 -5.30 5.96
C ASP A 19 -13.35 -4.91 7.24
N ALA A 20 -12.41 -3.97 7.20
CA ALA A 20 -11.51 -3.77 8.33
C ALA A 20 -12.13 -3.09 9.56
N GLN A 21 -13.06 -2.17 9.36
CA GLN A 21 -13.61 -1.36 10.45
C GLN A 21 -14.93 -1.93 11.01
N TYR A 22 -15.64 -2.73 10.22
CA TYR A 22 -17.01 -3.18 10.55
C TYR A 22 -17.10 -4.66 10.91
N ILE A 23 -16.03 -5.44 10.71
CA ILE A 23 -15.98 -6.86 11.04
C ILE A 23 -15.12 -7.06 12.29
N PRO A 24 -15.59 -7.81 13.32
CA PRO A 24 -14.79 -8.17 14.48
C PRO A 24 -13.46 -8.84 14.09
N LYS A 25 -12.37 -8.51 14.79
CA LYS A 25 -11.01 -8.97 14.45
C LYS A 25 -10.89 -10.50 14.37
N ASP A 26 -11.59 -11.21 15.24
CA ASP A 26 -11.64 -12.67 15.27
C ASP A 26 -12.31 -13.28 14.02
N GLN A 27 -13.03 -12.48 13.24
CA GLN A 27 -13.69 -12.88 12.00
C GLN A 27 -12.96 -12.42 10.75
N TRP A 28 -11.81 -11.74 10.87
CA TRP A 28 -11.08 -11.24 9.70
C TRP A 28 -10.62 -12.37 8.75
N GLY A 29 -10.33 -13.56 9.30
CA GLY A 29 -10.03 -14.75 8.51
C GLY A 29 -11.18 -15.20 7.58
N ASN A 30 -12.42 -14.77 7.85
CA ASN A 30 -13.62 -15.17 7.10
C ASN A 30 -14.05 -14.16 6.02
N ILE A 31 -13.36 -13.02 5.93
CA ILE A 31 -13.66 -12.01 4.91
C ILE A 31 -13.44 -12.61 3.51
N ASN A 32 -14.40 -12.41 2.61
CA ASN A 32 -14.36 -12.95 1.25
C ASN A 32 -13.80 -11.90 0.27
N TYR A 33 -12.48 -11.76 0.18
CA TYR A 33 -11.86 -10.80 -0.75
C TYR A 33 -12.14 -11.13 -2.22
N SER A 34 -12.35 -12.41 -2.59
CA SER A 34 -12.71 -12.77 -3.96
C SER A 34 -14.04 -12.15 -4.37
N PHE A 35 -15.02 -12.11 -3.46
CA PHE A 35 -16.28 -11.42 -3.71
C PHE A 35 -16.09 -9.90 -3.74
N ILE A 36 -15.35 -9.32 -2.79
CA ILE A 36 -15.03 -7.89 -2.73
C ILE A 36 -14.40 -7.41 -4.05
N ALA A 37 -13.44 -8.16 -4.58
CA ALA A 37 -12.78 -7.88 -5.86
C ALA A 37 -13.70 -7.96 -7.07
N GLN A 38 -14.74 -8.80 -7.04
CA GLN A 38 -15.75 -8.86 -8.10
C GLN A 38 -16.74 -7.69 -8.06
N VAL A 39 -16.81 -6.96 -6.94
CA VAL A 39 -17.83 -5.93 -6.73
C VAL A 39 -17.29 -4.51 -6.60
N SER A 40 -15.97 -4.32 -6.58
CA SER A 40 -15.32 -3.03 -6.34
C SER A 40 -14.06 -2.87 -7.18
N ASN A 41 -13.58 -1.63 -7.30
CA ASN A 41 -12.27 -1.34 -7.89
C ASN A 41 -11.15 -1.21 -6.87
N LEU A 42 -11.49 -0.90 -5.62
CA LEU A 42 -10.58 -0.91 -4.49
C LEU A 42 -11.36 -1.09 -3.19
N ASN A 43 -10.72 -1.68 -2.18
CA ASN A 43 -11.28 -1.89 -0.86
C ASN A 43 -10.30 -1.44 0.23
N ARG A 44 -10.78 -0.69 1.22
CA ARG A 44 -10.01 -0.31 2.41
C ARG A 44 -9.85 -1.49 3.35
N ASP A 45 -8.67 -2.12 3.33
CA ASP A 45 -8.43 -3.39 4.02
C ASP A 45 -7.91 -3.26 5.47
N TYR A 46 -7.73 -2.03 5.99
CA TYR A 46 -7.34 -1.80 7.39
C TYR A 46 -7.90 -0.49 7.97
N TYR A 47 -7.47 -0.15 9.20
CA TYR A 47 -7.84 1.09 9.88
C TYR A 47 -7.39 2.35 9.16
N ASP A 48 -8.00 3.47 9.55
CA ASP A 48 -7.67 4.80 9.05
C ASP A 48 -6.22 5.17 9.33
N VAL A 49 -5.57 5.71 8.31
CA VAL A 49 -4.24 6.29 8.43
C VAL A 49 -4.36 7.62 9.17
N SER A 50 -3.54 7.77 10.21
CA SER A 50 -3.29 9.07 10.84
C SER A 50 -1.95 9.62 10.38
N LYS A 51 -1.75 10.92 10.58
CA LYS A 51 -0.51 11.60 10.24
C LYS A 51 0.58 11.30 11.29
N SER A 52 0.92 10.02 11.46
CA SER A 52 1.92 9.56 12.42
C SER A 52 2.67 8.34 11.88
N TRP A 53 3.94 8.22 12.28
CA TRP A 53 4.73 7.04 11.94
C TRP A 53 4.12 5.75 12.46
N ASP A 54 3.60 5.76 13.69
CA ASP A 54 3.00 4.56 14.29
C ASP A 54 1.81 4.05 13.48
N SER A 55 0.99 4.95 12.92
CA SER A 55 -0.12 4.55 12.05
C SER A 55 0.37 3.94 10.74
N ILE A 56 1.32 4.58 10.07
CA ILE A 56 1.94 4.06 8.83
C ILE A 56 2.55 2.68 9.08
N ALA A 57 3.33 2.54 10.15
CA ALA A 57 3.96 1.30 10.54
C ALA A 57 2.94 0.18 10.87
N ASN A 58 1.87 0.50 11.59
CA ASN A 58 0.82 -0.47 11.91
C ASN A 58 0.07 -0.96 10.67
N ILE A 59 -0.18 -0.08 9.69
CA ILE A 59 -0.73 -0.49 8.39
C ILE A 59 0.25 -1.43 7.69
N ILE A 60 1.55 -1.11 7.72
CA ILE A 60 2.57 -1.97 7.09
C ILE A 60 2.58 -3.36 7.72
N ASP A 61 2.57 -3.44 9.05
CA ASP A 61 2.58 -4.71 9.77
C ASP A 61 1.33 -5.54 9.45
N HIS A 62 0.16 -4.90 9.31
CA HIS A 62 -1.07 -5.58 8.91
C HIS A 62 -1.00 -6.14 7.48
N PHE A 63 -0.55 -5.34 6.52
CA PHE A 63 -0.42 -5.75 5.12
C PHE A 63 0.59 -6.89 4.97
N VAL A 64 1.70 -6.85 5.71
CA VAL A 64 2.69 -7.94 5.74
C VAL A 64 2.11 -9.21 6.36
N ALA A 65 1.37 -9.11 7.47
CA ALA A 65 0.76 -10.26 8.13
C ALA A 65 -0.29 -10.97 7.25
N ASN A 66 -0.91 -10.26 6.31
CA ASN A 66 -1.97 -10.76 5.44
C ASN A 66 -1.56 -10.84 3.95
N GLN A 67 -0.27 -10.66 3.65
CA GLN A 67 0.22 -10.47 2.29
C GLN A 67 -0.14 -11.62 1.33
N ASP A 68 -0.14 -12.87 1.78
CA ASP A 68 -0.47 -14.00 0.90
C ASP A 68 -1.90 -13.92 0.38
N ARG A 69 -2.82 -13.42 1.21
CA ARG A 69 -4.22 -13.24 0.86
C ARG A 69 -4.41 -12.00 -0.02
N PHE A 70 -3.72 -10.90 0.28
CA PHE A 70 -3.78 -9.67 -0.52
C PHE A 70 -3.17 -9.84 -1.92
N ILE A 71 -1.98 -10.44 -2.01
CA ILE A 71 -1.28 -10.72 -3.27
C ILE A 71 -2.12 -11.64 -4.18
N ALA A 72 -2.83 -12.62 -3.61
CA ALA A 72 -3.62 -13.58 -4.40
C ALA A 72 -4.86 -12.96 -5.07
N ILE A 73 -5.34 -11.81 -4.58
CA ILE A 73 -6.58 -11.18 -5.05
C ILE A 73 -6.32 -9.91 -5.85
N GLN A 74 -5.25 -9.17 -5.54
CA GLN A 74 -4.95 -7.90 -6.19
C GLN A 74 -4.59 -8.06 -7.67
N GLY A 75 -5.03 -7.11 -8.50
CA GLY A 75 -4.57 -6.99 -9.88
C GLY A 75 -5.35 -5.95 -10.68
N PRO A 76 -5.07 -5.79 -11.98
CA PRO A 76 -5.77 -4.82 -12.81
C PRO A 76 -7.30 -4.93 -12.70
N GLY A 77 -7.91 -3.87 -12.14
CA GLY A 77 -9.35 -3.79 -11.91
C GLY A 77 -9.78 -3.87 -10.44
N TYR A 78 -8.91 -4.37 -9.54
CA TYR A 78 -9.11 -4.40 -8.08
C TYR A 78 -7.79 -4.18 -7.32
N TRP A 79 -7.79 -3.20 -6.42
CA TRP A 79 -6.62 -2.84 -5.62
C TRP A 79 -6.91 -2.91 -4.13
N ASN A 80 -5.98 -3.47 -3.36
CA ASN A 80 -6.03 -3.35 -1.90
C ASN A 80 -5.67 -1.91 -1.53
N ASP A 81 -6.43 -1.29 -0.63
CA ASP A 81 -6.27 0.11 -0.25
C ASP A 81 -5.77 0.23 1.21
N PRO A 82 -4.47 0.51 1.41
CA PRO A 82 -3.89 0.77 2.72
C PRO A 82 -4.18 2.19 3.25
N ASP A 83 -5.14 2.89 2.65
CA ASP A 83 -5.52 4.28 2.92
C ASP A 83 -4.54 5.32 2.35
N MET A 84 -4.86 6.60 2.55
CA MET A 84 -4.25 7.76 1.93
C MET A 84 -2.73 7.91 2.17
N ILE A 85 -2.08 8.57 1.20
CA ILE A 85 -0.72 9.09 1.34
C ILE A 85 -0.76 10.36 2.20
N VAL A 86 -0.08 10.34 3.36
CA VAL A 86 0.02 11.47 4.30
C VAL A 86 1.31 12.27 4.13
N VAL A 87 2.14 11.91 3.15
CA VAL A 87 3.31 12.70 2.71
C VAL A 87 2.89 14.14 2.41
N GLY A 88 3.66 15.11 2.91
CA GLY A 88 3.37 16.54 2.75
C GLY A 88 2.67 17.17 3.96
N ASN A 89 2.36 16.38 4.99
CA ASN A 89 2.04 16.88 6.32
C ASN A 89 3.31 17.02 7.18
N SER A 90 3.32 17.96 8.13
CA SER A 90 4.47 18.22 9.01
C SER A 90 4.66 17.21 10.15
N ASP A 91 3.68 16.31 10.33
CA ASP A 91 3.63 15.37 11.45
C ASP A 91 4.56 14.15 11.27
N ILE A 92 5.12 13.95 10.06
CA ILE A 92 6.06 12.88 9.74
C ILE A 92 7.37 13.44 9.18
N THR A 93 8.48 12.72 9.38
CA THR A 93 9.78 13.12 8.84
C THR A 93 9.89 12.82 7.35
N LEU A 94 10.89 13.43 6.68
CA LEU A 94 11.17 13.17 5.27
C LEU A 94 11.49 11.69 5.00
N ASP A 95 12.15 11.00 5.93
CA ASP A 95 12.46 9.58 5.80
C ASP A 95 11.22 8.70 5.98
N GLN A 96 10.34 9.03 6.93
CA GLN A 96 9.06 8.35 7.08
C GLN A 96 8.17 8.54 5.84
N ALA A 97 8.20 9.74 5.25
CA ALA A 97 7.52 10.04 4.00
C ALA A 97 8.06 9.20 2.83
N ARG A 98 9.39 9.02 2.73
CA ARG A 98 10.00 8.13 1.73
C ARG A 98 9.54 6.68 1.94
N VAL A 99 9.50 6.21 3.18
CA VAL A 99 9.02 4.86 3.50
C VAL A 99 7.57 4.68 3.05
N GLN A 100 6.65 5.59 3.40
CA GLN A 100 5.25 5.46 2.98
C GLN A 100 5.13 5.41 1.46
N MET A 101 5.75 6.36 0.75
CA MET A 101 5.67 6.44 -0.71
C MET A 101 6.25 5.19 -1.37
N SER A 102 7.42 4.72 -0.92
CA SER A 102 8.06 3.52 -1.48
C SER A 102 7.24 2.26 -1.24
N ILE A 103 6.68 2.08 -0.04
CA ILE A 103 5.93 0.88 0.31
C ILE A 103 4.57 0.83 -0.39
N TRP A 104 3.79 1.93 -0.37
CA TRP A 104 2.51 2.00 -1.09
C TRP A 104 2.71 1.73 -2.58
N SER A 105 3.73 2.36 -3.18
CA SER A 105 4.05 2.14 -4.60
C SER A 105 4.48 0.70 -4.89
N SER A 106 5.24 0.09 -3.97
CA SER A 106 5.63 -1.32 -4.12
C SER A 106 4.42 -2.25 -4.07
N TRP A 107 3.38 -1.89 -3.33
CA TRP A 107 2.14 -2.65 -3.28
C TRP A 107 1.19 -2.39 -4.44
N SER A 108 1.47 -1.44 -5.34
CA SER A 108 0.49 -0.96 -6.33
C SER A 108 -0.79 -0.43 -5.66
N ALA A 109 -0.62 0.25 -4.52
CA ALA A 109 -1.72 0.80 -3.77
C ALA A 109 -2.26 2.08 -4.46
N PRO A 110 -3.55 2.43 -4.26
CA PRO A 110 -4.05 3.73 -4.69
C PRO A 110 -3.22 4.89 -4.11
N LEU A 111 -2.59 5.70 -4.97
CA LEU A 111 -1.81 6.88 -4.56
C LEU A 111 -2.71 8.11 -4.36
N ILE A 112 -3.58 8.06 -3.34
CA ILE A 112 -4.53 9.13 -3.00
C ILE A 112 -3.92 10.04 -1.94
N MET A 113 -3.58 11.28 -2.29
CA MET A 113 -2.94 12.23 -1.37
C MET A 113 -3.94 12.91 -0.43
N SER A 114 -3.55 13.07 0.83
CA SER A 114 -4.29 13.86 1.83
C SER A 114 -3.36 14.85 2.52
N ASN A 115 -3.18 16.01 1.88
CA ASN A 115 -2.27 17.08 2.31
C ASN A 115 -2.75 18.46 1.80
N ASP A 116 -2.17 19.54 2.32
CA ASP A 116 -2.37 20.89 1.78
C ASP A 116 -1.30 21.21 0.73
N LEU A 117 -1.67 21.12 -0.55
CA LEU A 117 -0.77 21.42 -1.68
C LEU A 117 -0.24 22.87 -1.70
N ARG A 118 -0.88 23.79 -0.97
CA ARG A 118 -0.46 25.21 -0.90
C ARG A 118 0.66 25.41 0.13
N ALA A 119 0.81 24.48 1.07
CA ALA A 119 1.64 24.63 2.27
C ALA A 119 2.40 23.35 2.59
N MET A 120 3.13 22.82 1.61
CA MET A 120 3.90 21.59 1.78
C MET A 120 5.30 21.86 2.33
N PRO A 121 5.79 21.10 3.34
CA PRO A 121 7.15 21.24 3.82
C PRO A 121 8.19 20.90 2.73
N PRO A 122 9.38 21.51 2.74
CA PRO A 122 10.44 21.26 1.76
C PRO A 122 10.75 19.75 1.57
N GLY A 123 11.07 19.36 0.34
CA GLY A 123 11.43 17.99 -0.03
C GLY A 123 10.28 17.00 -0.19
N HIS A 124 9.09 17.25 0.37
CA HIS A 124 7.96 16.31 0.28
C HIS A 124 7.36 16.24 -1.12
N ALA A 125 7.33 17.37 -1.85
CA ALA A 125 6.87 17.40 -3.23
C ALA A 125 7.75 16.53 -4.15
N GLU A 126 9.06 16.47 -3.89
CA GLU A 126 9.99 15.62 -4.67
C GLU A 126 9.71 14.13 -4.45
N ILE A 127 9.27 13.74 -3.26
CA ILE A 127 8.85 12.37 -2.96
C ILE A 127 7.57 12.03 -3.74
N LEU A 128 6.55 12.90 -3.65
CA LEU A 128 5.25 12.69 -4.28
C LEU A 128 5.33 12.70 -5.82
N LEU A 129 6.24 13.49 -6.40
CA LEU A 129 6.39 13.65 -7.84
C LEU A 129 7.49 12.75 -8.43
N ASN A 130 8.05 11.82 -7.65
CA ASN A 130 9.11 10.95 -8.14
C ASN A 130 8.59 9.98 -9.20
N LYS A 131 8.83 10.33 -10.47
CA LYS A 131 8.39 9.55 -11.64
C LYS A 131 8.84 8.08 -11.64
N TYR A 132 9.97 7.76 -11.01
CA TYR A 132 10.47 6.39 -10.98
C TYR A 132 9.71 5.56 -9.94
N VAL A 133 9.39 6.14 -8.79
CA VAL A 133 8.58 5.49 -7.76
C VAL A 133 7.12 5.34 -8.23
N ILE A 134 6.57 6.37 -8.90
CA ILE A 134 5.25 6.27 -9.55
C ILE A 134 5.25 5.21 -10.65
N ALA A 135 6.33 5.08 -11.44
CA ALA A 135 6.42 4.01 -12.44
C ALA A 135 6.48 2.62 -11.83
N VAL A 136 7.03 2.48 -10.60
CA VAL A 136 6.92 1.24 -9.84
C VAL A 136 5.47 0.95 -9.52
N ASP A 137 4.76 1.92 -8.94
CA ASP A 137 3.33 1.79 -8.62
C ASP A 137 2.47 1.40 -9.83
N GLN A 138 2.61 2.14 -10.93
CA GLN A 138 1.82 2.05 -12.14
C GLN A 138 2.27 0.94 -13.11
N ASP A 139 3.07 -0.03 -12.65
CA ASP A 139 3.46 -1.17 -13.47
C ASP A 139 2.22 -1.94 -13.96
N PRO A 140 2.11 -2.23 -15.27
CA PRO A 140 0.88 -2.79 -15.84
C PRO A 140 0.60 -4.24 -15.40
N LEU A 141 1.55 -4.95 -14.77
CA LEU A 141 1.25 -6.26 -14.19
C LEU A 141 0.36 -6.13 -12.94
N GLY A 142 0.39 -4.99 -12.24
CA GLY A 142 -0.41 -4.75 -11.04
C GLY A 142 -0.11 -5.69 -9.86
N ILE A 143 1.06 -6.35 -9.87
CA ILE A 143 1.43 -7.32 -8.84
C ILE A 143 1.89 -6.59 -7.58
N MET A 144 1.29 -6.90 -6.44
CA MET A 144 1.69 -6.39 -5.13
C MET A 144 3.06 -6.94 -4.71
N ALA A 145 3.94 -6.10 -4.14
CA ALA A 145 5.18 -6.56 -3.54
C ALA A 145 4.95 -7.50 -2.36
N ARG A 146 5.82 -8.52 -2.26
CA ARG A 146 5.91 -9.42 -1.10
C ARG A 146 7.06 -9.00 -0.20
N MET A 147 6.85 -9.01 1.11
CA MET A 147 7.96 -9.01 2.06
C MET A 147 8.61 -10.39 2.06
N VAL A 148 9.90 -10.46 1.70
CA VAL A 148 10.62 -11.73 1.50
C VAL A 148 11.63 -12.03 2.60
N ASN A 149 12.03 -11.02 3.36
CA ASN A 149 12.98 -11.19 4.45
C ASN A 149 12.77 -10.15 5.56
N VAL A 150 13.00 -10.59 6.80
CA VAL A 150 13.13 -9.71 7.97
C VAL A 150 14.41 -10.09 8.70
N THR A 151 15.27 -9.13 8.94
CA THR A 151 16.40 -9.28 9.87
C THR A 151 16.10 -8.49 11.14
N GLY A 152 16.48 -9.05 12.30
CA GLY A 152 16.12 -8.49 13.61
C GLY A 152 14.74 -8.93 14.09
N ASN A 153 14.11 -8.16 14.98
CA ASN A 153 12.80 -8.51 15.55
C ASN A 153 11.94 -7.26 15.73
N CYS A 154 11.05 -7.00 14.77
CA CYS A 154 10.16 -5.82 14.77
C CYS A 154 9.19 -5.76 15.97
N ASN A 155 8.96 -6.86 16.70
CA ASN A 155 7.98 -6.92 17.80
C ASN A 155 8.60 -6.64 19.18
N VAL A 156 9.90 -6.88 19.36
CA VAL A 156 10.55 -6.85 20.68
C VAL A 156 11.55 -5.70 20.78
N ARG A 157 12.09 -5.22 19.65
CA ARG A 157 12.96 -4.04 19.60
C ARG A 157 12.73 -3.33 18.25
N PRO A 158 12.77 -1.99 18.17
CA PRO A 158 12.62 -1.29 16.88
C PRO A 158 13.78 -1.57 15.90
N TYR A 159 14.67 -2.53 16.16
CA TYR A 159 15.75 -2.93 15.26
C TYR A 159 15.25 -4.04 14.33
N CYS A 160 14.66 -3.66 13.21
CA CYS A 160 14.47 -4.60 12.13
C CYS A 160 14.60 -3.95 10.77
N GLN A 161 15.04 -4.76 9.81
CA GLN A 161 15.06 -4.41 8.40
C GLN A 161 14.16 -5.37 7.65
N MET A 162 13.28 -4.80 6.82
CA MET A 162 12.32 -5.54 6.01
C MET A 162 12.67 -5.37 4.54
N THR A 163 12.74 -6.46 3.80
CA THR A 163 12.99 -6.45 2.35
C THR A 163 11.72 -6.84 1.61
N PHE A 164 11.26 -5.95 0.72
CA PHE A 164 10.10 -6.13 -0.15
C PHE A 164 10.54 -6.28 -1.60
N VAL A 165 9.89 -7.17 -2.33
CA VAL A 165 10.19 -7.45 -3.74
C VAL A 165 8.89 -7.41 -4.55
N LYS A 166 8.86 -6.54 -5.56
CA LYS A 166 7.77 -6.41 -6.53
C LYS A 166 8.19 -6.95 -7.89
N PRO A 167 7.57 -8.01 -8.42
CA PRO A 167 7.72 -8.39 -9.82
C PRO A 167 7.13 -7.30 -10.74
N MET A 168 7.85 -6.93 -11.79
CA MET A 168 7.50 -5.84 -12.69
C MET A 168 7.86 -6.15 -14.15
N THR A 169 7.33 -5.33 -15.05
CA THR A 169 7.79 -5.27 -16.44
C THR A 169 9.20 -4.70 -16.57
N PRO A 170 9.95 -5.05 -17.63
CA PRO A 170 9.63 -6.08 -18.64
C PRO A 170 9.71 -7.49 -18.06
N MET A 171 8.80 -8.35 -18.54
CA MET A 171 8.91 -9.80 -18.34
C MET A 171 9.78 -10.37 -19.46
N ILE A 172 10.95 -10.89 -19.10
CA ILE A 172 11.84 -11.63 -20.00
C ILE A 172 11.20 -13.01 -20.27
N LYS A 173 11.45 -13.58 -21.46
CA LYS A 173 10.98 -14.92 -21.86
C LYS A 173 11.18 -15.94 -20.73
N ASN A 174 10.21 -16.84 -20.55
CA ASN A 174 10.13 -17.84 -19.47
C ASN A 174 9.71 -17.32 -18.08
N GLY A 175 8.93 -16.23 -18.02
CA GLY A 175 8.32 -15.79 -16.75
C GLY A 175 9.32 -15.15 -15.77
N THR A 176 10.45 -14.64 -16.27
CA THR A 176 11.43 -13.91 -15.45
C THR A 176 11.07 -12.43 -15.48
N TYR A 177 10.78 -11.84 -14.33
CA TYR A 177 10.42 -10.43 -14.21
C TYR A 177 11.65 -9.53 -14.04
N SER A 178 11.46 -8.23 -14.29
CA SER A 178 12.26 -7.21 -13.61
C SER A 178 11.71 -7.04 -12.19
N TYR A 179 12.48 -6.46 -11.27
CA TYR A 179 12.05 -6.33 -9.88
C TYR A 179 12.34 -4.94 -9.33
N ALA A 180 11.37 -4.38 -8.60
CA ALA A 180 11.66 -3.33 -7.63
C ALA A 180 11.91 -3.97 -6.26
N VAL A 181 12.91 -3.45 -5.56
CA VAL A 181 13.28 -3.90 -4.21
C VAL A 181 13.24 -2.69 -3.28
N ALA A 182 12.46 -2.79 -2.21
CA ALA A 182 12.45 -1.81 -1.14
C ALA A 182 13.04 -2.43 0.13
N ILE A 183 13.93 -1.68 0.79
CA ILE A 183 14.55 -2.10 2.05
C ILE A 183 14.20 -1.03 3.09
N VAL A 184 13.39 -1.40 4.06
CA VAL A 184 12.95 -0.48 5.12
C VAL A 184 13.72 -0.81 6.38
N ASN A 185 14.49 0.16 6.87
CA ASN A 185 15.07 0.11 8.20
C ASN A 185 14.08 0.75 9.19
N ARG A 186 13.65 0.00 10.21
CA ARG A 186 12.79 0.51 11.29
C ARG A 186 13.58 0.93 12.53
N ASP A 187 14.91 0.88 12.47
CA ASP A 187 15.79 1.36 13.55
C ASP A 187 15.51 2.84 13.86
N THR A 188 15.34 3.12 15.14
CA THR A 188 15.06 4.46 15.68
C THR A 188 16.25 5.04 16.44
N THR A 189 17.36 4.30 16.53
CA THR A 189 18.60 4.81 17.11
C THR A 189 19.37 5.62 16.08
N ALA A 190 19.79 6.83 16.46
CA ALA A 190 20.75 7.60 15.70
C ALA A 190 22.13 6.94 15.85
N HIS A 191 22.76 6.59 14.73
CA HIS A 191 24.18 6.20 14.68
C HIS A 191 25.08 7.43 14.51
#